data_AF-A0A916I4C7-F1
#
_entry.id   AF-A0A916I4C7-F1
#
_cell.length_a   1.000
_cell.length_b   1.000
_cell.length_c   1.000
_cell.angle_alpha   90.00
_cell.angle_beta   90.00
_cell.angle_gamma   90.00
#
_symmetry.space_group_name_H-M   'P 1'
#
loop_
_entity.id
_entity.type
_entity.pdbx_description
1 polymer ?
#
loop_
_entity_poly.entity_id
_entity_poly.type
_entity_poly.pdbx_seq_one_letter_code
_entity_poly.pdbx_strand_id
1 'polypeptide(L)'
;MSSLFAAVELAPRDPILGLNEQFNADPNPAKVNLGVGVYYDDDGKLPLLRCVAEAEKQMVESPKARGYLPIDGIAAYDKAVQGLVFGADSEAVKAGRIATAQAVGGTGGLKVGADFL
;
A
#
# COMPACT_ATOMS: atom_id res chain seq x y z
N MET A 1 35.26 -24.89 5.77
CA MET A 1 34.58 -24.22 4.64
C MET A 1 33.73 -23.12 5.25
N SER A 2 33.98 -21.85 4.92
CA SER A 2 33.14 -20.73 5.39
C SER A 2 31.85 -20.71 4.57
N SER A 3 30.68 -20.55 5.21
CA SER A 3 29.42 -20.42 4.49
C SER A 3 29.33 -19.07 3.77
N LEU A 4 28.49 -18.98 2.74
CA LEU A 4 28.22 -17.74 1.98
C LEU A 4 27.77 -16.58 2.88
N PHE A 5 27.13 -16.89 4.01
CA PHE A 5 26.53 -15.91 4.91
C PHE A 5 27.35 -15.64 6.17
N ALA A 6 28.56 -16.20 6.28
CA ALA A 6 29.36 -16.12 7.50
C ALA A 6 29.70 -14.68 7.94
N ALA A 7 29.68 -13.72 7.02
CA ALA A 7 29.97 -12.30 7.26
C ALA A 7 28.72 -11.40 7.21
N VAL A 8 27.51 -11.96 7.07
CA VAL A 8 26.29 -11.15 7.01
C VAL A 8 25.92 -10.71 8.42
N GLU A 9 26.06 -9.42 8.67
CA GLU A 9 25.64 -8.78 9.91
C GLU A 9 24.12 -8.64 9.98
N LEU A 10 23.58 -8.66 11.20
CA LEU A 10 22.17 -8.41 11.42
C LEU A 10 21.87 -6.94 11.16
N ALA A 11 20.97 -6.67 10.21
CA ALA A 11 20.51 -5.31 9.94
C ALA A 11 19.84 -4.70 11.18
N PRO A 12 19.95 -3.38 11.38
CA PRO A 12 19.21 -2.69 12.43
C PRO A 12 17.70 -2.97 12.34
N ARG A 13 17.05 -3.13 13.48
CA ARG A 13 15.59 -3.27 13.54
C ARG A 13 14.93 -1.95 13.14
N ASP A 14 13.84 -2.05 12.38
CA ASP A 14 13.00 -0.90 12.09
C ASP A 14 12.34 -0.40 13.38
N PRO A 15 12.48 0.89 13.73
CA PRO A 15 12.00 1.43 15.00
C PRO A 15 10.47 1.39 15.14
N ILE A 16 9.73 1.42 14.03
CA ILE A 16 8.26 1.36 14.02
C ILE A 16 7.79 -0.09 14.09
N LEU A 17 8.39 -1.00 13.32
CA LEU A 17 8.01 -2.41 13.34
C LEU A 17 8.38 -3.08 14.68
N GLY A 18 9.50 -2.70 15.28
CA GLY A 18 9.91 -3.20 16.59
C GLY A 18 8.92 -2.84 17.70
N LEU A 19 8.23 -1.69 17.60
CA LEU A 19 7.23 -1.27 18.59
C LEU A 19 5.98 -2.14 18.52
N ASN A 20 5.57 -2.60 17.33
CA ASN A 20 4.48 -3.56 17.19
C ASN A 20 4.79 -4.92 17.83
N GLU A 21 6.01 -5.41 17.65
CA GLU A 21 6.44 -6.67 18.29
C GLU A 21 6.37 -6.56 19.81
N GLN A 22 6.88 -5.47 20.37
CA GLN A 22 6.82 -5.19 21.80
C GLN A 22 5.37 -5.05 22.29
N PHE A 23 4.53 -4.31 21.57
CA PHE A 23 3.12 -4.19 21.87
C PHE A 23 2.43 -5.56 21.89
N ASN A 24 2.67 -6.42 20.90
CA ASN A 24 2.06 -7.73 20.84
C ASN A 24 2.51 -8.65 21.99
N ALA A 25 3.79 -8.58 22.39
CA ALA A 25 4.35 -9.37 23.48
C ALA A 25 3.93 -8.90 24.87
N ASP A 26 3.46 -7.66 25.03
CA ASP A 26 3.01 -7.13 26.32
C ASP A 26 1.76 -7.89 26.83
N PRO A 27 1.80 -8.54 28.00
CA PRO A 27 0.67 -9.29 28.54
C PRO A 27 -0.42 -8.40 29.14
N ASN A 28 -0.21 -7.09 29.26
CA ASN A 28 -1.18 -6.16 29.83
C ASN A 28 -2.47 -6.13 28.97
N PRO A 29 -3.64 -6.51 29.50
CA PRO A 29 -4.90 -6.51 28.75
C PRO A 29 -5.39 -5.09 28.40
N ALA A 30 -4.85 -4.04 29.05
CA ALA A 30 -5.20 -2.65 28.81
C ALA A 30 -4.13 -1.88 27.99
N LYS A 31 -3.26 -2.59 27.27
CA LYS A 31 -2.26 -1.98 26.39
C LYS A 31 -2.90 -1.22 25.23
N VAL A 32 -2.30 -0.10 24.83
CA VAL A 32 -2.76 0.73 23.71
C VAL A 32 -1.61 0.94 22.71
N ASN A 33 -1.86 0.71 21.42
CA ASN A 33 -0.89 0.94 20.35
C ASN A 33 -1.20 2.26 19.62
N LEU A 34 -0.30 3.23 19.73
CA LEU A 34 -0.38 4.51 19.03
C LEU A 34 0.75 4.69 18.00
N GLY A 35 1.52 3.62 17.72
CA GLY A 35 2.70 3.70 16.87
C GLY A 35 2.42 3.46 15.39
N VAL A 36 1.38 2.69 15.06
CA VAL A 36 1.04 2.38 13.66
C VAL A 36 0.02 3.38 13.14
N GLY A 37 0.33 3.99 12.00
CA GLY A 37 -0.56 4.90 11.26
C GLY A 37 -1.69 4.18 10.53
N VAL A 38 -2.41 3.30 11.22
CA VAL A 38 -3.56 2.56 10.69
C VAL A 38 -4.82 3.04 11.39
N TYR A 39 -5.89 3.20 10.63
CA TYR A 39 -7.18 3.57 11.18
C TYR A 39 -7.83 2.37 11.88
N TYR A 40 -8.25 2.57 13.12
CA TYR A 40 -9.01 1.61 13.90
C TYR A 40 -10.41 2.14 14.15
N ASP A 41 -11.39 1.23 14.26
CA ASP A 41 -12.73 1.55 14.72
C ASP A 41 -12.78 1.77 16.24
N ASP A 42 -13.98 2.06 16.76
CA ASP A 42 -14.20 2.34 18.19
C ASP A 42 -13.91 1.13 19.10
N ASP A 43 -13.85 -0.09 18.54
CA ASP A 43 -13.48 -1.33 19.24
C ASP A 43 -11.97 -1.63 19.14
N GLY A 44 -11.18 -0.75 18.53
CA GLY A 44 -9.74 -0.94 18.33
C GLY A 44 -9.41 -2.00 17.26
N LYS A 45 -10.32 -2.25 16.31
CA LYS A 45 -10.14 -3.21 15.21
C LYS A 45 -9.93 -2.51 13.88
N LEU A 46 -9.28 -3.20 12.94
CA LEU A 46 -9.09 -2.71 11.59
C LEU A 46 -10.40 -2.85 10.80
N PRO A 47 -11.06 -1.76 10.37
CA PRO A 47 -12.32 -1.87 9.67
C PRO A 47 -12.12 -2.12 8.18
N LEU A 48 -12.99 -2.95 7.60
CA LEU A 48 -13.17 -3.01 6.15
C LEU A 48 -14.19 -1.94 5.73
N LEU A 49 -13.78 -1.01 4.85
CA LEU A 49 -14.67 0.03 4.36
C LEU A 49 -15.85 -0.59 3.59
N ARG A 50 -17.07 -0.08 3.83
CA ARG A 50 -18.29 -0.56 3.17
C ARG A 50 -18.20 -0.54 1.65
N CYS A 51 -17.60 0.49 1.07
CA CYS A 51 -17.39 0.60 -0.38
C CYS A 51 -16.41 -0.44 -0.93
N VAL A 52 -15.42 -0.85 -0.14
CA VAL A 52 -14.47 -1.91 -0.52
C VAL A 52 -15.16 -3.27 -0.46
N ALA A 53 -15.89 -3.57 0.62
CA ALA A 53 -16.65 -4.81 0.74
C ALA A 53 -17.65 -5.01 -0.42
N GLU A 54 -18.33 -3.93 -0.83
CA GLU A 54 -19.25 -3.97 -1.97
C GLU A 54 -18.50 -4.21 -3.30
N ALA A 55 -17.36 -3.55 -3.52
CA ALA A 55 -16.54 -3.79 -4.70
C ALA A 55 -16.01 -5.24 -4.78
N GLU A 56 -15.57 -5.81 -3.64
CA GLU A 56 -15.13 -7.20 -3.57
C GLU A 56 -16.26 -8.18 -3.92
N LYS A 57 -17.47 -7.94 -3.39
CA LYS A 57 -18.65 -8.75 -3.72
C LYS A 57 -18.94 -8.73 -5.22
N GLN A 58 -18.95 -7.55 -5.85
CA GLN A 58 -19.16 -7.41 -7.29
C GLN A 58 -18.08 -8.14 -8.11
N MET A 59 -16.82 -8.09 -7.68
CA MET A 59 -15.73 -8.81 -8.34
C MET A 59 -15.88 -10.33 -8.24
N VAL A 60 -16.39 -10.85 -7.12
CA VAL A 60 -16.64 -12.29 -6.93
C VAL A 60 -17.83 -12.76 -7.77
N GLU A 61 -18.88 -11.95 -7.90
CA GLU A 61 -20.06 -12.26 -8.71
C GLU A 61 -19.75 -12.29 -10.23
N SER A 62 -18.68 -11.62 -10.67
CA SER A 62 -18.25 -11.59 -12.07
C SER A 62 -16.75 -11.95 -12.20
N PRO A 63 -16.40 -13.24 -12.02
CA PRO A 63 -15.01 -13.66 -12.06
C PRO A 63 -14.41 -13.48 -13.46
N LYS A 64 -13.20 -12.92 -13.51
CA LYS A 64 -12.42 -12.72 -14.74
C LYS A 64 -11.13 -13.53 -14.68
N ALA A 65 -10.58 -13.86 -15.85
CA ALA A 65 -9.25 -14.47 -15.95
C ALA A 65 -8.18 -13.53 -15.36
N ARG A 66 -7.24 -14.07 -14.59
CA ARG A 66 -6.20 -13.32 -13.87
C ARG A 66 -4.85 -13.41 -14.59
N GLY A 67 -4.83 -12.91 -15.81
CA GLY A 67 -3.60 -12.79 -16.60
C GLY A 67 -2.72 -11.63 -16.13
N TYR A 68 -1.60 -11.43 -16.84
CA TYR A 68 -0.76 -10.24 -16.62
C TYR A 68 -1.52 -8.96 -16.93
N LEU A 69 -1.22 -7.93 -16.14
CA LEU A 69 -1.60 -6.55 -16.43
C LEU A 69 -0.59 -5.93 -17.41
N PRO A 70 -0.94 -4.81 -18.07
CA PRO A 70 0.04 -3.92 -18.68
C PRO A 70 1.15 -3.54 -17.68
N ILE A 71 2.32 -3.19 -18.20
CA ILE A 71 3.51 -2.86 -17.38
C ILE A 71 3.22 -1.70 -16.41
N ASP A 72 2.48 -0.71 -16.89
CA ASP A 72 2.06 0.49 -16.17
C ASP A 72 0.75 0.30 -15.39
N GLY A 73 0.11 -0.86 -15.48
CA GLY A 73 -1.05 -1.23 -14.66
C GLY A 73 -2.39 -1.16 -15.38
N ILE A 74 -3.46 -0.98 -14.59
CA ILE A 74 -4.82 -0.95 -15.11
C ILE A 74 -5.17 0.48 -15.53
N ALA A 75 -5.30 0.74 -16.83
CA ALA A 75 -5.58 2.08 -17.36
C ALA A 75 -6.78 2.81 -16.70
N ALA A 76 -7.83 2.06 -16.31
CA ALA A 76 -8.97 2.63 -15.60
C ALA A 76 -8.62 3.07 -14.16
N TYR A 77 -7.75 2.32 -13.48
CA TYR A 77 -7.21 2.69 -12.17
C TYR A 77 -6.33 3.94 -12.30
N ASP A 78 -5.42 3.97 -13.27
CA ASP A 78 -4.50 5.09 -13.46
C ASP A 78 -5.25 6.39 -13.72
N LYS A 79 -6.27 6.36 -14.59
CA LYS A 79 -7.14 7.51 -14.85
C LYS A 79 -7.92 7.95 -13.61
N ALA A 80 -8.41 6.99 -12.81
CA ALA A 80 -9.14 7.30 -11.57
C ALA A 80 -8.22 7.96 -10.54
N VAL A 81 -7.00 7.44 -10.35
CA VAL A 81 -5.97 8.03 -9.47
C VAL A 81 -5.58 9.42 -9.93
N GLN A 82 -5.35 9.60 -11.24
CA GLN A 82 -5.02 10.90 -11.82
C GLN A 82 -6.11 11.95 -11.55
N GLY A 83 -7.39 11.59 -11.75
CA GLY A 83 -8.52 12.46 -11.44
C GLY A 83 -8.68 12.75 -9.94
N LEU A 84 -8.40 11.76 -9.08
CA LEU A 84 -8.46 11.91 -7.63
C LEU A 84 -7.38 12.87 -7.10
N VAL A 85 -6.14 12.73 -7.59
CA VAL A 85 -4.99 13.50 -7.09
C VAL A 85 -4.96 14.92 -7.65
N PHE A 86 -5.19 15.09 -8.95
CA PHE A 86 -5.02 16.37 -9.64
C PHE A 86 -6.35 17.09 -9.91
N GLY A 87 -7.48 16.43 -9.70
CA GLY A 87 -8.79 16.91 -10.14
C GLY A 87 -9.01 16.65 -11.63
N ALA A 88 -10.15 16.04 -11.96
CA ALA A 88 -10.53 15.69 -13.33
C ALA A 88 -10.61 16.92 -14.27
N ASP A 89 -10.85 18.10 -13.70
CA ASP A 89 -10.99 19.35 -14.45
C ASP A 89 -9.71 20.18 -14.58
N SER A 90 -8.62 19.75 -13.96
CA SER A 90 -7.35 20.47 -14.03
C SER A 90 -6.83 20.53 -15.47
N GLU A 91 -6.21 21.66 -15.83
CA GLU A 91 -5.68 21.83 -17.19
C GLU A 91 -4.54 20.84 -17.47
N ALA A 92 -3.73 20.49 -16.48
CA ALA A 92 -2.68 19.48 -16.64
C ALA A 92 -3.25 18.09 -17.04
N VAL A 93 -4.40 17.69 -16.48
CA VAL A 93 -5.09 16.45 -16.89
C VAL A 93 -5.70 16.59 -18.28
N LYS A 94 -6.43 17.68 -18.54
CA LYS A 94 -7.08 17.93 -19.85
C LYS A 94 -6.09 18.05 -21.01
N ALA A 95 -4.92 18.61 -20.76
CA ALA A 95 -3.83 18.74 -21.73
C ALA A 95 -2.94 17.50 -21.83
N GLY A 96 -3.21 16.42 -21.07
CA GLY A 96 -2.44 15.17 -21.13
C GLY A 96 -1.00 15.30 -20.63
N ARG A 97 -0.74 16.22 -19.69
CA ARG A 97 0.61 16.52 -19.17
C ARG A 97 1.02 15.66 -17.97
N ILE A 98 0.16 14.75 -17.52
CA ILE A 98 0.38 13.90 -16.36
C ILE A 98 0.45 12.44 -16.82
N ALA A 99 1.58 11.79 -16.56
CA ALA A 99 1.73 10.34 -16.68
C ALA A 99 1.39 9.67 -15.34
N THR A 100 0.78 8.50 -15.37
CA THR A 100 0.43 7.72 -14.17
C THR A 100 0.69 6.25 -14.46
N ALA A 101 1.36 5.58 -13.53
CA ALA A 101 1.61 4.14 -13.58
C ALA A 101 1.33 3.55 -12.19
N GLN A 102 0.65 2.42 -12.16
CA GLN A 102 0.35 1.67 -10.95
C GLN A 102 1.64 1.12 -10.32
N ALA A 103 1.76 1.24 -8.99
CA ALA A 103 2.92 0.75 -8.24
C ALA A 103 2.50 -0.07 -7.01
N VAL A 104 3.49 -0.71 -6.36
CA VAL A 104 3.29 -1.50 -5.14
C VAL A 104 3.16 -0.57 -3.92
N GLY A 105 1.96 -0.04 -3.73
CA GLY A 105 1.68 0.96 -2.69
C GLY A 105 2.52 2.23 -2.84
N GLY A 106 2.51 3.07 -1.81
CA GLY A 106 3.27 4.33 -1.82
C GLY A 106 4.79 4.10 -1.92
N THR A 107 5.31 3.13 -1.18
CA THR A 107 6.75 2.80 -1.18
C THR A 107 7.24 2.34 -2.56
N GLY A 108 6.46 1.53 -3.27
CA GLY A 108 6.79 1.15 -4.65
C GLY A 108 6.78 2.34 -5.60
N GLY A 109 5.83 3.27 -5.44
CA GLY A 109 5.80 4.51 -6.20
C GLY A 109 7.04 5.39 -5.96
N LEU A 110 7.46 5.53 -4.71
CA LEU A 110 8.69 6.23 -4.35
C LEU A 110 9.92 5.57 -4.97
N LYS A 111 10.00 4.24 -4.94
CA LYS A 111 11.13 3.50 -5.52
C LYS A 111 11.23 3.72 -7.04
N VAL A 112 10.14 3.57 -7.78
CA VAL A 112 10.13 3.79 -9.24
C VAL A 112 10.48 5.24 -9.57
N GLY A 113 9.93 6.20 -8.82
CA GLY A 113 10.28 7.62 -8.99
C GLY A 113 11.76 7.91 -8.72
N ALA A 114 12.33 7.30 -7.67
CA ALA A 114 13.74 7.47 -7.32
C ALA A 114 14.69 6.83 -8.33
N ASP A 115 14.29 5.73 -8.99
CA ASP A 115 15.10 5.12 -10.06
C ASP A 115 15.05 5.89 -11.38
N PHE A 116 14.00 6.69 -11.58
CA PHE A 116 13.84 7.52 -12.75
C PHE A 116 14.62 8.84 -12.67
N LEU A 117 14.77 9.40 -11.46
CA LEU A 117 15.49 10.66 -11.19
C LEU A 117 17.00 10.47 -11.07
#